data_AF-A0A1A3CVY2-F1
#
_entry.id   AF-A0A1A3CVY2-F1
#
_cell.length_a   1.000
_cell.length_b   1.000
_cell.length_c   1.000
_cell.angle_alpha   90.00
_cell.angle_beta   90.00
_cell.angle_gamma   90.00
#
_symmetry.space_group_name_H-M   'P 1'
#
loop_
_entity.id
_entity.type
_entity.pdbx_description
1 polymer ?
#
loop_
_entity_poly.entity_id
_entity_poly.type
_entity_poly.pdbx_seq_one_letter_code
_entity_poly.pdbx_strand_id
1 'polypeptide(L)'
;MKLSLTKLAAVAGGVAFALTAGSGIASADPLDPVINTTCNYGQVMAALNATDPAAAAQLTASPIAVSYLNQFLASPPPKRLQMAHQIQAMPQAAPYFNDVLSVAGSCNNY
;
A
#
# COMPACT_ATOMS: atom_id res chain seq x y z
N MET A 1 8.15 -32.85 -48.06
CA MET A 1 8.50 -31.52 -47.53
C MET A 1 7.46 -31.12 -46.48
N LYS A 2 7.75 -31.29 -45.18
CA LYS A 2 6.97 -30.75 -44.06
C LYS A 2 7.95 -30.49 -42.90
N LEU A 3 8.40 -29.25 -42.80
CA LEU A 3 9.23 -28.78 -41.68
C LEU A 3 8.29 -28.55 -40.48
N SER A 4 8.51 -29.24 -39.36
CA SER A 4 7.94 -28.84 -38.08
C SER A 4 9.08 -28.43 -37.15
N LEU A 5 9.37 -27.13 -37.16
CA LEU A 5 10.04 -26.40 -36.09
C LEU A 5 9.09 -26.35 -34.90
N THR A 6 9.40 -27.01 -33.79
CA THR A 6 9.19 -26.44 -32.45
C THR A 6 9.72 -27.39 -31.38
N LYS A 7 10.72 -26.92 -30.61
CA LYS A 7 10.86 -27.13 -29.15
C LYS A 7 12.18 -26.51 -28.70
N LEU A 8 12.20 -25.18 -28.63
CA LEU A 8 13.07 -24.48 -27.68
C LEU A 8 12.30 -24.41 -26.37
N ALA A 9 12.60 -25.31 -25.45
CA ALA A 9 12.24 -25.16 -24.05
C ALA A 9 13.50 -24.69 -23.30
N ALA A 10 13.66 -23.36 -23.24
CA ALA A 10 14.62 -22.74 -22.34
C ALA A 10 14.06 -22.88 -20.92
N VAL A 11 14.67 -23.73 -20.10
CA VAL A 11 14.39 -23.81 -18.66
C VAL A 11 15.19 -22.68 -18.01
N ALA A 12 14.58 -21.51 -17.91
CA ALA A 12 15.12 -20.42 -17.11
C ALA A 12 14.75 -20.69 -15.64
N GLY A 13 15.74 -21.18 -14.89
CA GLY A 13 15.72 -21.14 -13.43
C GLY A 13 15.83 -19.71 -12.96
N GLY A 14 14.95 -19.33 -12.04
CA GLY A 14 14.91 -18.02 -11.42
C GLY A 14 13.56 -17.88 -10.74
N VAL A 15 13.56 -17.87 -9.41
CA VAL A 15 12.36 -17.70 -8.59
C VAL A 15 11.79 -16.32 -8.87
N ALA A 16 10.90 -16.23 -9.86
CA ALA A 16 9.99 -15.10 -9.96
C ALA A 16 8.94 -15.33 -8.87
N PHE A 17 8.99 -14.54 -7.80
CA PHE A 17 7.80 -14.28 -6.99
C PHE A 17 6.79 -13.56 -7.89
N ALA A 18 6.12 -14.32 -8.76
CA ALA A 18 4.94 -13.88 -9.46
C ALA A 18 3.79 -13.94 -8.44
N LEU A 19 3.77 -12.95 -7.54
CA LEU A 19 2.55 -12.59 -6.85
C LEU A 19 1.67 -11.90 -7.89
N THR A 20 0.98 -12.70 -8.70
CA THR A 20 -0.27 -12.31 -9.32
C THR A 20 -1.31 -12.12 -8.21
N ALA A 21 -1.15 -11.07 -7.41
CA ALA A 21 -2.26 -10.46 -6.70
C ALA A 21 -2.76 -9.38 -7.65
N GLY A 22 -3.76 -9.74 -8.45
CA GLY A 22 -4.40 -8.80 -9.34
C GLY A 22 -4.77 -7.54 -8.55
N SER A 23 -4.26 -6.40 -8.97
CA SER A 23 -4.88 -5.10 -8.76
C SER A 23 -6.18 -5.04 -9.55
N GLY A 24 -7.09 -5.97 -9.27
CA GLY A 24 -8.49 -5.69 -9.42
C GLY A 24 -8.76 -4.59 -8.40
N ILE A 25 -9.07 -3.40 -8.88
CA ILE A 25 -9.90 -2.46 -8.13
C ILE A 25 -11.23 -3.16 -7.86
N ALA A 26 -11.24 -4.11 -6.93
CA ALA A 26 -12.47 -4.57 -6.34
C ALA A 26 -13.05 -3.31 -5.72
N SER A 27 -14.20 -2.89 -6.21
CA SER A 27 -15.04 -1.86 -5.60
C SER A 27 -15.55 -2.39 -4.24
N ALA A 28 -14.63 -2.69 -3.34
CA ALA A 28 -14.89 -2.80 -1.92
C ALA A 28 -14.84 -1.39 -1.33
N ASP A 29 -15.46 -1.24 -0.16
CA ASP A 29 -15.46 -0.01 0.62
C ASP A 29 -14.11 0.73 0.52
N PRO A 30 -14.08 2.06 0.34
CA PRO A 30 -12.84 2.83 0.15
C PRO A 30 -11.82 2.65 1.29
N LEU A 31 -12.23 2.08 2.43
CA LEU A 31 -11.35 1.75 3.55
C LEU A 31 -10.77 0.32 3.48
N ASP A 32 -11.37 -0.62 2.73
CA ASP A 32 -10.95 -2.03 2.66
C ASP A 32 -9.47 -2.25 2.31
N PRO A 33 -8.89 -1.59 1.27
CA PRO A 33 -7.47 -1.75 0.95
C PRO A 33 -6.53 -1.25 2.05
N VAL A 34 -7.01 -0.40 2.93
CA VAL A 34 -6.22 0.24 4.01
C VAL A 34 -6.33 -0.57 5.28
N ILE A 35 -7.51 -1.09 5.57
CA ILE A 35 -7.77 -2.00 6.69
C ILE A 35 -6.95 -3.27 6.52
N ASN A 36 -6.87 -3.79 5.30
CA ASN A 36 -6.15 -5.01 4.95
C ASN A 36 -4.69 -4.76 4.49
N THR A 37 -4.19 -3.52 4.57
CA THR A 37 -2.83 -3.23 4.11
C THR A 37 -1.78 -4.03 4.90
N THR A 38 -0.82 -4.60 4.18
CA THR A 38 0.33 -5.33 4.73
C THR A 38 1.59 -4.48 4.73
N CYS A 39 1.50 -3.24 4.25
CA CYS A 39 2.66 -2.41 4.06
C CYS A 39 3.28 -2.00 5.40
N ASN A 40 4.61 -2.02 5.45
CA ASN A 40 5.34 -1.45 6.58
C ASN A 40 5.60 0.05 6.39
N TYR A 41 6.06 0.72 7.44
CA TYR A 41 6.32 2.16 7.41
C TYR A 41 7.26 2.58 6.26
N GLY A 42 8.31 1.80 5.98
CA GLY A 42 9.23 2.08 4.88
C GLY A 42 8.57 2.04 3.51
N GLN A 43 7.68 1.07 3.27
CA GLN A 43 6.94 0.95 2.02
C GLN A 43 5.93 2.08 1.84
N VAL A 44 5.23 2.46 2.92
CA VAL A 44 4.32 3.60 2.89
C VAL A 44 5.08 4.89 2.62
N MET A 45 6.23 5.09 3.25
CA MET A 45 7.07 6.27 3.01
C MET A 45 7.64 6.30 1.59
N ALA A 46 8.08 5.16 1.06
CA ALA A 46 8.58 5.08 -0.31
C ALA A 46 7.47 5.36 -1.34
N ALA A 47 6.28 4.79 -1.13
CA ALA A 47 5.11 5.06 -1.96
C ALA A 47 4.69 6.53 -1.88
N LEU A 48 4.58 7.10 -0.67
CA LEU A 48 4.27 8.52 -0.48
C LEU A 48 5.31 9.41 -1.15
N ASN A 49 6.61 9.16 -0.99
CA ASN A 49 7.64 9.95 -1.68
C ASN A 49 7.53 9.87 -3.21
N ALA A 50 7.06 8.75 -3.75
CA ALA A 50 6.91 8.56 -5.19
C ALA A 50 5.62 9.20 -5.75
N THR A 51 4.52 9.19 -4.98
CA THR A 51 3.21 9.70 -5.44
C THR A 51 2.93 11.13 -5.00
N ASP A 52 3.30 11.48 -3.76
CA ASP A 52 3.12 12.81 -3.16
C ASP A 52 4.26 13.14 -2.17
N PRO A 53 5.40 13.67 -2.67
CA PRO A 53 6.53 14.03 -1.81
C PRO A 53 6.23 15.18 -0.83
N ALA A 54 5.22 16.02 -1.11
CA ALA A 54 4.81 17.06 -0.18
C ALA A 54 4.09 16.47 1.03
N ALA A 55 3.18 15.52 0.81
CA ALA A 55 2.54 14.75 1.88
C ALA A 55 3.56 13.98 2.73
N ALA A 56 4.56 13.34 2.08
CA ALA A 56 5.66 12.67 2.79
C ALA A 56 6.43 13.65 3.71
N ALA A 57 6.74 14.84 3.22
CA ALA A 57 7.41 15.87 4.01
C ALA A 57 6.53 16.33 5.19
N GLN A 58 5.24 16.57 4.97
CA GLN A 58 4.30 16.97 6.04
C GLN A 58 4.14 15.88 7.10
N LEU A 59 4.06 14.61 6.69
CA LEU A 59 3.98 13.48 7.59
C LEU A 59 5.23 13.41 8.48
N THR A 60 6.42 13.48 7.88
CA THR A 60 7.69 13.44 8.64
C THR A 60 7.92 14.67 9.50
N ALA A 61 7.36 15.82 9.14
CA ALA A 61 7.42 17.04 9.96
C ALA A 61 6.58 16.94 11.24
N SER A 62 5.62 16.00 11.32
CA SER A 62 4.76 15.81 12.49
C SER A 62 5.06 14.49 13.22
N PRO A 63 5.72 14.52 14.40
CA PRO A 63 6.03 13.30 15.14
C PRO A 63 4.78 12.55 15.60
N ILE A 64 3.67 13.26 15.82
CA ILE A 64 2.37 12.65 16.14
C ILE A 64 1.85 11.86 14.94
N ALA A 65 1.95 12.40 13.73
CA ALA A 65 1.48 11.73 12.52
C ALA A 65 2.32 10.48 12.21
N VAL A 66 3.65 10.55 12.39
CA VAL A 66 4.55 9.39 12.26
C VAL A 66 4.20 8.29 13.29
N SER A 67 3.98 8.66 14.55
CA SER A 67 3.59 7.72 15.60
C SER A 67 2.23 7.08 15.31
N TYR A 68 1.26 7.88 14.84
CA TYR A 68 -0.06 7.40 14.45
C TYR A 68 0.05 6.40 13.29
N LEU A 69 0.80 6.72 12.24
CA LEU A 69 1.00 5.79 11.11
C LEU A 69 1.63 4.47 11.58
N ASN A 70 2.65 4.53 12.43
CA ASN A 70 3.26 3.31 12.98
C ASN A 70 2.24 2.48 13.77
N GLN A 71 1.44 3.12 14.62
CA GLN A 71 0.37 2.43 15.36
C GLN A 71 -0.71 1.88 14.43
N PHE A 72 -1.03 2.59 13.35
CA PHE A 72 -1.97 2.15 12.33
C PHE A 72 -1.51 0.86 11.67
N LEU A 73 -0.28 0.84 11.16
CA LEU A 73 0.30 -0.31 10.48
C LEU A 73 0.51 -1.49 11.44
N ALA A 74 0.90 -1.24 12.69
CA ALA A 74 1.09 -2.27 13.71
C ALA A 74 -0.23 -2.86 14.28
N SER A 75 -1.35 -2.18 14.08
CA SER A 75 -2.64 -2.62 14.61
C SER A 75 -3.32 -3.67 13.73
N PRO A 76 -4.12 -4.59 14.29
CA PRO A 76 -4.92 -5.52 13.49
C PRO A 76 -6.06 -4.80 12.74
N PRO A 77 -6.62 -5.40 11.67
CA PRO A 77 -7.67 -4.82 10.84
C PRO A 77 -8.85 -4.16 11.58
N PRO A 78 -9.51 -4.79 12.58
CA PRO A 78 -10.62 -4.15 13.30
C PRO A 78 -10.19 -2.88 14.05
N LYS A 79 -8.95 -2.81 14.52
CA LYS A 79 -8.42 -1.63 15.21
C LYS A 79 -8.04 -0.52 14.21
N ARG A 80 -7.55 -0.87 13.02
CA ARG A 80 -7.35 0.09 11.92
C ARG A 80 -8.64 0.77 11.49
N LEU A 81 -9.73 0.01 11.38
CA LEU A 81 -11.09 0.55 11.16
C LEU A 81 -11.47 1.61 12.20
N GLN A 82 -11.30 1.29 13.48
CA GLN A 82 -11.64 2.24 14.55
C GLN A 82 -10.77 3.50 14.50
N MET A 83 -9.47 3.34 14.26
CA MET A 83 -8.55 4.46 14.13
C MET A 83 -8.89 5.33 12.92
N ALA A 84 -9.25 4.73 11.79
CA ALA A 84 -9.72 5.43 10.59
C ALA A 84 -10.94 6.31 10.90
N HIS A 85 -11.95 5.75 11.56
CA HIS A 85 -13.13 6.50 12.00
C HIS A 85 -12.79 7.63 12.98
N GLN A 86 -11.82 7.42 13.88
CA GLN A 86 -11.36 8.47 14.79
C GLN A 86 -10.72 9.65 14.04
N ILE A 87 -9.89 9.39 13.01
CA ILE A 87 -9.34 10.47 12.20
C ILE A 87 -10.41 11.15 11.35
N GLN A 88 -11.40 10.43 10.83
CA GLN A 88 -12.51 11.05 10.09
C GLN A 88 -13.29 12.06 10.96
N ALA A 89 -13.33 11.85 12.28
CA ALA A 89 -13.89 12.80 13.24
C ALA A 89 -12.95 13.98 13.58
N MET A 90 -11.70 13.95 13.12
CA MET A 90 -10.66 14.97 13.35
C MET A 90 -10.29 15.66 12.02
N PRO A 91 -10.92 16.79 11.66
CA PRO A 91 -10.69 17.45 10.36
C PRO A 91 -9.24 17.89 10.12
N GLN A 92 -8.48 18.10 11.20
CA GLN A 92 -7.06 18.46 11.15
C GLN A 92 -6.15 17.29 10.72
N ALA A 93 -6.60 16.04 10.91
CA ALA A 93 -5.86 14.83 10.62
C ALA A 93 -6.29 14.17 9.29
N ALA A 94 -7.41 14.60 8.72
CA ALA A 94 -7.95 14.13 7.45
C ALA A 94 -6.95 14.13 6.28
N PRO A 95 -6.12 15.17 6.02
CA PRO A 95 -5.19 15.14 4.88
C PRO A 95 -4.18 14.00 4.97
N TYR A 96 -3.54 13.83 6.14
CA TYR A 96 -2.56 12.75 6.36
C TYR A 96 -3.14 11.36 6.13
N PHE A 97 -4.41 11.16 6.49
CA PHE A 97 -5.07 9.88 6.32
C PHE A 97 -5.41 9.62 4.86
N ASN A 98 -5.87 10.64 4.12
CA ASN A 98 -6.19 10.50 2.70
C ASN A 98 -4.95 10.11 1.87
N ASP A 99 -3.79 10.64 2.22
CA ASP A 99 -2.53 10.31 1.53
C ASP A 99 -2.09 8.87 1.83
N VAL A 100 -2.26 8.42 3.07
CA VAL A 100 -2.04 7.01 3.45
C VAL A 100 -3.05 6.08 2.76
N LEU A 101 -4.33 6.49 2.63
CA LEU A 101 -5.35 5.75 1.87
C LEU A 101 -4.94 5.58 0.40
N SER A 102 -4.42 6.64 -0.20
CA SER A 102 -4.00 6.68 -1.60
C SER A 102 -2.89 5.67 -1.91
N VAL A 103 -1.94 5.50 -0.99
CA VAL A 103 -0.80 4.58 -1.19
C VAL A 103 -1.04 3.17 -0.64
N ALA A 104 -2.01 2.95 0.23
CA ALA A 104 -2.21 1.66 0.91
C ALA A 104 -2.46 0.48 -0.04
N GLY A 105 -3.03 0.73 -1.23
CA GLY A 105 -3.23 -0.27 -2.28
C GLY A 105 -2.02 -0.52 -3.17
N SER A 106 -1.06 0.43 -3.22
CA SER A 106 0.09 0.38 -4.12
C SER A 106 1.44 0.25 -3.40
N CYS A 107 1.47 0.43 -2.08
CA CYS A 107 2.70 0.41 -1.28
C CYS A 107 3.46 -0.92 -1.32
N ASN A 108 2.82 -2.04 -1.68
CA ASN A 108 3.52 -3.31 -1.91
C ASN A 108 4.46 -3.29 -3.15
N ASN A 109 4.35 -2.28 -4.01
CA ASN A 109 5.26 -2.08 -5.16
C ASN A 109 6.51 -1.27 -4.79
N TYR A 110 6.61 -0.83 -3.53
CA TYR A 110 7.69 -0.03 -2.98
C TYR A 110 8.29 -0.74 -1.76
#